data_AF-A0A2A4CIW4-F1
#
_entry.id   AF-A0A2A4CIW4-F1
#
_cell.length_a   1.000
_cell.length_b   1.000
_cell.length_c   1.000
_cell.angle_alpha   90.00
_cell.angle_beta   90.00
_cell.angle_gamma   90.00
#
_symmetry.space_group_name_H-M   'P 1'
#
loop_
_entity.id
_entity.type
_entity.pdbx_description
1 polymer ?
#
loop_
_entity_poly.entity_id
_entity_poly.type
_entity_poly.pdbx_seq_one_letter_code
_entity_poly.pdbx_strand_id
1 'polypeptide(L)'
;MNRAGMIHATAVAMVAALLTMRVAGAAEMSAERPRVDLFQAQSPASLVAEHKPSSTEPPSLPLEPPEPASATLPADIPQTKPAMPFDVSGEWREPDRHVIVLEGMGRMFLLCGRCGGLRDAVRPGQALAGGYRVKSIDDADVVLAGPDGRPHRLPIDRHPH
;
A
#
# COMPACT_ATOMS: atom_id res chain seq x y z
N MET A 1 24.53 53.66 -44.93
CA MET A 1 24.67 52.33 -44.31
C MET A 1 23.29 51.73 -44.05
N ASN A 2 23.10 50.50 -44.54
CA ASN A 2 22.16 49.43 -44.15
C ASN A 2 20.63 49.65 -44.15
N ARG A 3 20.01 49.10 -45.21
CA ARG A 3 18.82 48.20 -45.32
C ARG A 3 18.21 47.72 -43.99
N ALA A 4 16.92 47.41 -43.83
CA ALA A 4 15.94 46.77 -44.72
C ALA A 4 14.51 47.00 -44.16
N GLY A 5 13.47 47.12 -45.00
CA GLY A 5 12.52 46.02 -45.25
C GLY A 5 11.28 46.11 -44.33
N MET A 6 10.12 46.72 -44.68
CA MET A 6 9.06 46.23 -45.59
C MET A 6 8.60 44.81 -45.15
N ILE A 7 7.35 44.43 -44.79
CA ILE A 7 5.97 44.69 -45.27
C ILE A 7 4.98 43.99 -44.30
N HIS A 8 3.81 44.62 -44.04
CA HIS A 8 2.38 44.14 -44.01
C HIS A 8 2.05 42.64 -43.71
N ALA A 9 0.89 42.19 -43.23
CA ALA A 9 -0.44 42.74 -42.94
C ALA A 9 -1.30 41.64 -42.24
N THR A 10 -2.20 42.07 -41.36
CA THR A 10 -3.58 41.59 -41.07
C THR A 10 -4.00 40.11 -41.26
N ALA A 11 -4.34 39.48 -40.12
CA ALA A 11 -5.58 38.75 -39.77
C ALA A 11 -6.49 38.11 -40.84
N VAL A 12 -6.77 36.80 -40.69
CA VAL A 12 -8.06 36.15 -41.04
C VAL A 12 -8.37 35.04 -40.02
N ALA A 13 -9.59 35.05 -39.49
CA ALA A 13 -10.15 34.08 -38.55
C ALA A 13 -11.13 33.11 -39.25
N MET A 14 -11.48 32.02 -38.55
CA MET A 14 -12.58 31.06 -38.78
C MET A 14 -12.41 29.94 -39.81
N VAL A 15 -12.32 28.69 -39.33
CA VAL A 15 -13.23 27.60 -39.74
C VAL A 15 -13.53 26.73 -38.50
N ALA A 16 -14.73 26.89 -37.96
CA ALA A 16 -15.37 25.97 -37.03
C ALA A 16 -16.10 24.90 -37.85
N ALA A 17 -15.78 23.61 -37.67
CA ALA A 17 -16.65 22.48 -38.01
C ALA A 17 -15.97 21.13 -37.72
N LEU A 18 -15.97 20.67 -36.46
CA LEU A 18 -15.77 19.25 -36.16
C LEU A 18 -16.83 18.80 -35.13
N LEU A 19 -18.02 18.60 -35.69
CA LEU A 19 -18.88 17.43 -35.51
C LEU A 19 -19.08 16.92 -34.07
N THR A 20 -20.17 17.42 -33.48
CA THR A 20 -20.89 16.86 -32.35
C THR A 20 -21.56 15.52 -32.71
N MET A 21 -20.89 14.38 -32.49
CA MET A 21 -21.58 13.09 -32.50
C MET A 21 -22.34 12.90 -31.18
N ARG A 22 -23.67 12.98 -31.25
CA ARG A 22 -24.58 12.53 -30.19
C ARG A 22 -24.63 11.00 -30.19
N VAL A 23 -24.20 10.38 -29.10
CA VAL A 23 -24.51 8.97 -28.82
C VAL A 23 -25.95 8.92 -28.32
N ALA A 24 -26.83 8.33 -29.13
CA ALA A 24 -28.19 8.00 -28.72
C ALA A 24 -28.14 6.78 -27.78
N GLY A 25 -28.63 6.98 -26.56
CA GLY A 25 -28.77 5.90 -25.59
C GLY A 25 -29.86 4.91 -25.99
N ALA A 26 -29.51 3.62 -25.99
CA ALA A 26 -30.48 2.56 -25.82
C ALA A 26 -30.56 2.28 -24.32
N ALA A 27 -31.60 2.81 -23.67
CA ALA A 27 -31.97 2.39 -22.33
C ALA A 27 -32.56 0.97 -22.45
N GLU A 28 -31.74 -0.03 -22.15
CA GLU A 28 -32.24 -1.40 -21.98
C GLU A 28 -33.08 -1.44 -20.72
N MET A 29 -34.39 -1.59 -20.91
CA MET A 29 -35.35 -1.83 -19.85
C MET A 29 -35.12 -3.26 -19.32
N SER A 30 -34.13 -3.42 -18.44
CA SER A 30 -33.91 -4.66 -17.70
C SER A 30 -35.01 -4.80 -16.65
N ALA A 31 -35.78 -5.89 -16.76
CA ALA A 31 -36.76 -6.30 -15.78
C ALA A 31 -36.11 -6.40 -14.38
N GLU A 32 -36.61 -5.62 -13.43
CA GLU A 32 -36.15 -5.58 -12.04
C GLU A 32 -36.37 -6.96 -11.40
N ARG A 33 -35.30 -7.74 -11.18
CA ARG A 33 -35.36 -8.95 -10.36
C ARG A 33 -35.47 -8.54 -8.89
N PRO A 34 -36.19 -9.31 -8.03
CA PRO A 34 -36.22 -9.02 -6.61
C PRO A 34 -34.80 -9.07 -6.05
N ARG A 35 -34.30 -7.91 -5.60
CA ARG A 35 -33.02 -7.84 -4.88
C ARG A 35 -33.21 -8.45 -3.50
N VAL A 36 -32.53 -9.56 -3.25
CA VAL A 36 -32.37 -10.12 -1.91
C VAL A 36 -31.19 -9.42 -1.26
N ASP A 37 -31.43 -8.67 -0.18
CA ASP A 37 -30.38 -8.05 0.61
C ASP A 37 -29.74 -9.08 1.55
N LEU A 38 -28.53 -9.52 1.19
CA LEU A 38 -27.72 -10.45 1.96
C LEU A 38 -26.92 -9.75 3.07
N PHE A 39 -26.89 -8.42 3.08
CA PHE A 39 -26.05 -7.62 3.97
C PHE A 39 -26.93 -6.68 4.81
N GLN A 40 -27.69 -7.28 5.72
CA GLN A 40 -28.46 -6.55 6.71
C GLN A 40 -27.54 -5.56 7.45
N ALA A 41 -27.92 -4.28 7.42
CA ALA A 41 -27.15 -3.22 8.07
C ALA A 41 -27.01 -3.51 9.57
N GLN A 42 -25.77 -3.66 10.04
CA GLN A 42 -25.50 -3.79 11.47
C GLN A 42 -25.53 -2.40 12.11
N SER A 43 -26.39 -2.23 13.11
CA SER A 43 -26.45 -0.99 13.88
C SER A 43 -25.33 -0.93 14.93
N PRO A 44 -24.79 0.26 15.24
CA PRO A 44 -23.74 0.44 16.25
C PRO A 44 -24.14 0.02 17.67
N ALA A 45 -25.44 -0.18 17.95
CA ALA A 45 -25.93 -0.70 19.22
C ALA A 45 -25.42 -2.12 19.54
N SER A 46 -25.02 -2.90 18.53
CA SER A 46 -24.46 -4.26 18.73
C SER A 46 -23.04 -4.24 19.29
N LEU A 47 -22.35 -3.10 19.30
CA LEU A 47 -20.99 -2.96 19.83
C LEU A 47 -20.96 -2.78 21.35
N VAL A 48 -22.11 -2.56 21.98
CA VAL A 48 -22.24 -2.22 23.42
C VAL A 48 -22.72 -3.43 24.25
N ALA A 49 -22.65 -4.65 23.71
CA ALA A 49 -22.83 -5.85 24.51
C ALA A 49 -21.64 -5.98 25.48
N GLU A 50 -21.83 -5.41 26.66
CA GLU A 50 -20.82 -5.23 27.68
C GLU A 50 -20.24 -6.57 28.16
N HIS A 51 -18.92 -6.62 28.11
CA HIS A 51 -18.07 -7.71 28.56
C HIS A 51 -18.29 -7.91 30.06
N LYS A 52 -18.81 -9.07 30.49
CA LYS A 52 -18.85 -9.46 31.90
C LYS A 52 -17.56 -10.23 32.24
N PRO A 53 -16.54 -9.60 32.87
CA PRO A 53 -15.39 -10.35 33.36
C PRO A 53 -15.81 -11.26 34.51
N SER A 54 -15.72 -12.57 34.31
CA SER A 54 -15.76 -13.56 35.38
C SER A 54 -14.44 -13.47 36.13
N SER A 55 -14.46 -12.88 37.32
CA SER A 55 -13.30 -12.80 38.21
C SER A 55 -13.02 -14.18 38.79
N THR A 56 -12.04 -14.89 38.22
CA THR A 56 -11.49 -16.11 38.81
C THR A 56 -10.35 -15.73 39.75
N GLU A 57 -10.55 -15.94 41.04
CA GLU A 57 -9.56 -15.76 42.09
C GLU A 57 -8.45 -16.84 42.00
N PRO A 58 -7.16 -16.47 41.99
CA PRO A 58 -6.07 -17.45 42.00
C PRO A 58 -5.79 -17.94 43.44
N PRO A 59 -5.56 -19.25 43.66
CA PRO A 59 -5.20 -19.77 44.98
C PRO A 59 -3.77 -19.35 45.37
N SER A 60 -3.62 -18.92 46.61
CA SER A 60 -2.33 -18.58 47.22
C SER A 60 -1.58 -19.85 47.63
N LEU A 61 -0.39 -20.08 47.07
CA LEU A 61 0.54 -21.11 47.51
C LEU A 61 1.63 -20.48 48.40
N PRO A 62 1.91 -21.03 49.60
CA PRO A 62 3.07 -20.69 50.41
C PRO A 62 4.41 -20.67 49.66
N LEU A 63 5.15 -19.57 49.83
CA LEU A 63 6.51 -19.38 49.36
C LEU A 63 7.51 -20.11 50.27
N GLU A 64 8.21 -21.10 49.71
CA GLU A 64 9.40 -21.68 50.32
C GLU A 64 10.65 -20.84 49.93
N PRO A 65 11.65 -20.63 50.82
CA PRO A 65 12.81 -19.80 50.51
C PRO A 65 13.71 -20.44 49.43
N PRO A 66 14.18 -19.69 48.42
CA PRO A 66 15.05 -20.25 47.40
C PRO A 66 16.47 -20.48 47.94
N GLU A 67 16.97 -21.70 47.81
CA GLU A 67 18.41 -21.98 47.87
C GLU A 67 19.15 -21.18 46.79
N PRO A 68 20.40 -20.73 47.03
CA PRO A 68 21.16 -20.00 46.04
C PRO A 68 21.57 -20.94 44.91
N ALA A 69 20.76 -20.96 43.84
CA ALA A 69 21.13 -21.59 42.59
C ALA A 69 22.34 -20.84 42.00
N SER A 70 23.48 -21.53 41.90
CA SER A 70 24.63 -21.07 41.13
C SER A 70 24.19 -20.88 39.67
N ALA A 71 23.86 -19.64 39.31
CA ALA A 71 23.45 -19.27 37.97
C ALA A 71 24.67 -19.26 37.03
N THR A 72 25.00 -20.41 36.46
CA THR A 72 25.70 -20.42 35.17
C THR A 72 24.73 -19.86 34.15
N LEU A 73 24.89 -18.58 33.81
CA LEU A 73 24.13 -17.93 32.75
C LEU A 73 24.28 -18.75 31.45
N PRO A 74 23.18 -19.22 30.83
CA PRO A 74 23.25 -19.71 29.47
C PRO A 74 23.61 -18.52 28.58
N ALA A 75 24.87 -18.45 28.17
CA ALA A 75 25.35 -17.48 27.21
C ALA A 75 24.93 -17.92 25.80
N ASP A 76 23.63 -17.89 25.53
CA ASP A 76 23.13 -17.92 24.15
C ASP A 76 21.71 -17.35 24.13
N ILE A 77 21.60 -16.03 24.31
CA ILE A 77 20.37 -15.32 23.93
C ILE A 77 20.45 -15.18 22.42
N PRO A 78 19.54 -15.79 21.63
CA PRO A 78 19.56 -15.65 20.19
C PRO A 78 19.45 -14.16 19.87
N GLN A 79 20.45 -13.61 19.17
CA GLN A 79 20.35 -12.26 18.66
C GLN A 79 19.24 -12.24 17.62
N THR A 80 18.03 -11.83 18.02
CA THR A 80 16.91 -11.63 17.11
C THR A 80 17.34 -10.62 16.07
N LYS A 81 17.48 -11.08 14.83
CA LYS A 81 17.71 -10.20 13.68
C LYS A 81 16.63 -9.11 13.71
N PRO A 82 16.99 -7.82 13.52
CA PRO A 82 16.00 -6.76 13.43
C PRO A 82 14.93 -7.14 12.40
N ALA A 83 13.67 -7.12 12.82
CA ALA A 83 12.54 -7.41 11.95
C ALA A 83 12.51 -6.41 10.79
N MET A 84 12.10 -6.87 9.62
CA MET A 84 11.90 -6.00 8.47
C MET A 84 10.80 -4.98 8.82
N PRO A 85 11.05 -3.66 8.77
CA PRO A 85 10.06 -2.66 9.21
C PRO A 85 8.96 -2.35 8.18
N PHE A 86 8.91 -3.11 7.08
CA PHE A 86 7.92 -2.98 6.02
C PHE A 86 7.35 -4.34 5.69
N ASP A 87 6.07 -4.34 5.31
CA ASP A 87 5.33 -5.49 4.81
C ASP A 87 4.62 -5.10 3.51
N VAL A 88 4.41 -6.07 2.63
CA VAL A 88 3.59 -5.88 1.42
C VAL A 88 2.13 -6.00 1.82
N SER A 89 1.38 -4.92 1.70
CA SER A 89 -0.05 -4.85 2.03
C SER A 89 -0.96 -5.01 0.82
N GLY A 90 -0.42 -4.87 -0.40
CA GLY A 90 -1.19 -5.07 -1.61
C GLY A 90 -0.41 -4.90 -2.90
N GLU A 91 -1.04 -5.28 -4.00
CA GLU A 91 -0.51 -5.20 -5.35
C GLU A 91 -1.62 -4.74 -6.30
N TRP A 92 -1.30 -3.83 -7.21
CA TRP A 92 -2.18 -3.40 -8.29
C TRP A 92 -1.48 -3.51 -9.64
N ARG A 93 -2.09 -4.27 -10.56
CA ARG A 93 -1.59 -4.50 -11.92
C ARG A 93 -2.58 -4.04 -12.97
N GLU A 94 -2.07 -3.30 -13.95
CA GLU A 94 -2.73 -2.94 -15.21
C GLU A 94 -1.70 -3.13 -16.36
N PRO A 95 -2.11 -3.10 -17.64
CA PRO A 95 -1.19 -3.36 -18.76
C PRO A 95 0.08 -2.50 -18.77
N ASP A 96 -0.03 -1.23 -18.36
CA ASP A 96 1.07 -0.25 -18.29
C ASP A 96 1.47 0.10 -16.84
N ARG A 97 0.92 -0.62 -15.85
CA ARG A 97 1.05 -0.28 -14.44
C ARG A 97 1.31 -1.49 -13.55
N HIS A 98 2.31 -1.37 -12.68
CA HIS A 98 2.58 -2.35 -11.63
C HIS A 98 2.98 -1.60 -10.36
N VAL A 99 2.07 -1.58 -9.39
CA VAL A 99 2.20 -0.87 -8.11
C VAL A 99 2.18 -1.85 -6.96
N ILE A 100 3.16 -1.76 -6.08
CA ILE A 100 3.18 -2.50 -4.81
C ILE A 100 2.91 -1.51 -3.67
N VAL A 101 2.00 -1.88 -2.79
CA VAL A 101 1.69 -1.10 -1.60
C VAL A 101 2.49 -1.66 -0.44
N LEU A 102 3.43 -0.87 0.08
CA LEU A 102 4.15 -1.20 1.29
C LEU A 102 3.53 -0.48 2.47
N GLU A 103 3.31 -1.21 3.56
CA GLU A 103 3.00 -0.65 4.87
C GLU A 103 4.25 -0.76 5.74
N GLY A 104 4.56 0.28 6.50
CA GLY A 104 5.63 0.20 7.48
C GLY A 104 6.01 1.56 8.04
N MET A 105 6.62 1.55 9.23
CA MET A 105 7.01 2.77 9.94
C MET A 105 5.83 3.76 10.12
N GLY A 106 4.61 3.24 10.32
CA GLY A 106 3.39 4.03 10.56
C GLY A 106 2.82 4.75 9.33
N ARG A 107 3.20 4.35 8.11
CA ARG A 107 2.71 4.97 6.87
C ARG A 107 2.67 3.96 5.72
N MET A 108 1.99 4.36 4.65
CA MET A 108 1.94 3.61 3.39
C MET A 108 2.86 4.23 2.33
N PHE A 109 3.40 3.37 1.47
CA PHE A 109 4.20 3.75 0.32
C PHE A 109 3.68 3.04 -0.92
N LEU A 110 3.58 3.79 -2.02
CA LEU A 110 3.32 3.22 -3.33
C LEU A 110 4.65 3.02 -4.02
N LEU A 111 5.04 1.78 -4.25
CA LEU A 111 6.18 1.44 -5.07
C LEU A 111 5.71 1.19 -6.49
N CYS A 112 6.52 1.58 -7.46
CA CYS A 112 6.13 1.48 -8.85
C CYS A 112 7.23 0.90 -9.74
N GLY A 113 6.99 -0.28 -10.30
CA GLY A 113 7.85 -0.90 -11.30
C GLY A 113 7.59 -0.35 -12.71
N ARG A 114 6.30 -0.20 -13.06
CA ARG A 114 5.82 0.47 -14.29
C ARG A 114 4.72 1.43 -13.91
N CYS A 115 4.83 2.70 -14.31
CA CYS A 115 4.01 3.74 -13.67
C CYS A 115 2.90 4.33 -14.52
N GLY A 116 2.90 4.21 -15.84
CA GLY A 116 1.81 4.74 -16.70
C GLY A 116 1.37 6.19 -16.41
N GLY A 117 2.21 7.02 -15.77
CA GLY A 117 1.85 8.38 -15.32
C GLY A 117 1.61 8.59 -13.82
N LEU A 118 1.63 7.55 -12.99
CA LEU A 118 1.47 7.65 -11.53
C LEU A 118 2.49 8.62 -10.92
N ARG A 119 1.98 9.59 -10.16
CA ARG A 119 2.77 10.59 -9.42
C ARG A 119 3.00 10.10 -7.99
N ASP A 120 4.05 10.61 -7.37
CA ASP A 120 4.39 10.37 -5.95
C ASP A 120 4.65 8.90 -5.55
N ALA A 121 4.76 8.00 -6.52
CA ALA A 121 5.20 6.63 -6.29
C ALA A 121 6.74 6.53 -6.25
N VAL A 122 7.24 5.74 -5.31
CA VAL A 122 8.65 5.46 -5.13
C VAL A 122 9.10 4.46 -6.20
N ARG A 123 10.17 4.81 -6.92
CA ARG A 123 10.71 4.02 -8.02
C ARG A 123 11.97 3.28 -7.59
N PRO A 124 12.40 2.23 -8.32
CA PRO A 124 13.74 1.68 -8.16
C PRO A 124 14.81 2.78 -8.15
N GLY A 125 15.71 2.71 -7.19
CA GLY A 125 16.72 3.72 -6.90
C GLY A 125 16.27 4.87 -5.99
N GLN A 126 14.97 5.03 -5.68
CA GLN A 126 14.47 6.10 -4.80
C GLN A 126 14.42 5.68 -3.33
N ALA A 127 14.56 6.68 -2.45
CA ALA A 127 14.57 6.47 -1.01
C ALA A 127 13.16 6.21 -0.45
N LEU A 128 13.13 5.38 0.59
CA LEU A 128 12.01 5.17 1.51
C LEU A 128 12.37 5.79 2.87
N ALA A 129 11.45 5.68 3.83
CA ALA A 129 11.71 6.10 5.20
C ALA A 129 12.81 5.26 5.87
N GLY A 130 13.39 5.77 6.95
CA GLY A 130 14.34 5.04 7.77
C GLY A 130 15.70 4.74 7.11
N GLY A 131 16.03 5.41 5.99
CA GLY A 131 17.27 5.17 5.26
C GLY A 131 17.20 4.00 4.27
N TYR A 132 16.02 3.40 4.08
CA TYR A 132 15.82 2.35 3.09
C TYR A 132 15.74 2.92 1.67
N ARG A 133 16.04 2.09 0.67
CA ARG A 133 15.93 2.44 -0.75
C ARG A 133 15.34 1.29 -1.54
N VAL A 134 14.49 1.57 -2.52
CA VAL A 134 14.00 0.54 -3.44
C VAL A 134 15.14 0.14 -4.38
N LYS A 135 15.49 -1.14 -4.42
CA LYS A 135 16.52 -1.66 -5.33
C LYS A 135 15.90 -2.20 -6.62
N SER A 136 14.92 -3.10 -6.50
CA SER A 136 14.17 -3.64 -7.63
C SER A 136 12.74 -3.99 -7.20
N ILE A 137 11.86 -4.05 -8.20
CA ILE A 137 10.48 -4.49 -8.06
C ILE A 137 10.26 -5.46 -9.22
N ASP A 138 10.13 -6.73 -8.88
CA ASP A 138 9.90 -7.82 -9.82
C ASP A 138 8.50 -8.41 -9.59
N ASP A 139 8.12 -9.44 -10.34
CA ASP A 139 6.76 -10.01 -10.25
C ASP A 139 6.48 -10.84 -9.00
N ALA A 140 7.53 -11.28 -8.32
CA ALA A 140 7.46 -12.14 -7.13
C ALA A 140 7.85 -11.41 -5.85
N ASP A 141 8.66 -10.36 -5.94
CA ASP A 141 9.20 -9.69 -4.78
C ASP A 141 9.63 -8.23 -5.03
N VAL A 142 9.73 -7.52 -3.92
CA VAL A 142 10.38 -6.22 -3.82
C VAL A 142 11.71 -6.38 -3.10
N VAL A 143 12.78 -5.83 -3.67
CA VAL A 143 14.08 -5.80 -3.00
C VAL A 143 14.35 -4.39 -2.49
N LEU A 144 14.54 -4.25 -1.19
CA LEU A 144 14.93 -3.00 -0.53
C LEU A 144 16.39 -3.08 -0.08
N ALA A 145 17.13 -1.98 -0.18
CA ALA A 145 18.42 -1.82 0.48
C ALA A 145 18.20 -1.12 1.82
N GLY A 146 18.71 -1.71 2.91
CA GLY A 146 18.68 -1.10 4.24
C GLY A 146 19.68 0.04 4.38
N PRO A 147 19.68 0.74 5.54
CA PRO A 147 20.63 1.81 5.85
C PRO A 147 22.09 1.34 5.89
N ASP A 148 22.29 0.06 6.16
CA ASP A 148 23.57 -0.65 6.12
C ASP A 148 23.96 -1.12 4.70
N GLY A 149 23.14 -0.80 3.70
CA GLY A 149 23.32 -1.21 2.31
C GLY A 149 22.94 -2.67 2.03
N ARG A 150 22.50 -3.45 3.03
CA ARG A 150 22.17 -4.86 2.83
C ARG A 150 20.84 -5.01 2.10
N PRO A 151 20.71 -5.98 1.18
CA PRO A 151 19.45 -6.24 0.51
C PRO A 151 18.48 -7.02 1.41
N HIS A 152 17.21 -6.65 1.36
CA HIS A 152 16.08 -7.29 2.01
C HIS A 152 15.03 -7.59 0.94
N ARG A 153 14.61 -8.85 0.83
CA ARG A 153 13.59 -9.29 -0.13
C ARG A 153 12.25 -9.42 0.62
N LEU A 154 11.23 -8.75 0.10
CA LEU A 154 9.86 -8.86 0.57
C LEU A 154 9.05 -9.61 -0.50
N PRO A 155 8.49 -10.78 -0.19
CA PRO A 155 7.64 -11.50 -1.12
C PRO A 155 6.35 -10.70 -1.35
N ILE A 156 5.88 -10.69 -2.60
CA ILE A 156 4.56 -10.18 -2.95
C ILE A 156 3.61 -11.37 -2.84
N ASP A 157 3.14 -11.63 -1.61
CA ASP A 157 2.23 -12.74 -1.35
C ASP A 157 0.87 -12.45 -2.01
N ARG A 158 0.60 -13.17 -3.10
CA ARG A 158 -0.72 -13.20 -3.73
C ARG A 158 -1.65 -14.01 -2.83
N HIS A 159 -2.40 -13.33 -1.99
CA HIS A 159 -3.49 -13.98 -1.28
C HIS A 159 -4.48 -14.53 -2.32
N PRO A 160 -4.73 -15.85 -2.37
CA PRO A 160 -5.77 -16.40 -3.23
C PRO A 160 -7.13 -15.93 -2.69
N HIS A 161 -7.87 -15.22 -3.54
CA HIS A 161 -9.27 -14.89 -3.31
C HIS A 161 -10.18 -16.11 -3.45
#